data_AF-A0A9E2QAJ3-F1
#
_entry.id   AF-A0A9E2QAJ3-F1
#
_cell.length_a   1.000
_cell.length_b   1.000
_cell.length_c   1.000
_cell.angle_alpha   90.00
_cell.angle_beta   90.00
_cell.angle_gamma   90.00
#
_symmetry.space_group_name_H-M   'P 1'
#
loop_
_entity.id
_entity.type
_entity.pdbx_description
1 polymer ?
#
loop_
_entity_poly.entity_id
_entity_poly.type
_entity_poly.pdbx_seq_one_letter_code
_entity_poly.pdbx_strand_id
1 'polypeptide(L)'
;DGVNDAPALAVADLGVAMGAAGSAVALETADIALMADNLLKLPEAVRLARRTVANMHQNIAVALATVSLLLLGVLLGGVTMAAGMLVHEVSVLVVILNAMRLLRSRTQVHTPAAPAAHVAFLRYAARAAEPARR
;
A
#
# COMPACT_ATOMS: atom_id res chain seq x y z
N ASP A 1 2.37 11.62 -19.00
CA ASP A 1 3.75 11.10 -19.04
C ASP A 1 4.78 12.20 -19.30
N GLY A 2 4.40 13.36 -19.84
CA GLY A 2 5.31 14.47 -20.14
C GLY A 2 5.03 15.78 -19.40
N VAL A 3 5.77 16.82 -19.79
CA VAL A 3 5.59 18.23 -19.35
C VAL A 3 4.18 18.74 -19.66
N ASN A 4 3.57 18.24 -20.74
CA ASN A 4 2.23 18.65 -21.19
C ASN A 4 1.10 18.19 -20.25
N ASP A 5 1.33 17.14 -19.46
CA ASP A 5 0.32 16.63 -18.51
C ASP A 5 0.44 17.30 -17.14
N ALA A 6 1.54 18.03 -16.88
CA ALA A 6 1.77 18.67 -15.59
C ALA A 6 0.67 19.67 -15.20
N PRO A 7 0.15 20.54 -16.09
CA PRO A 7 -0.98 21.41 -15.74
C PRO A 7 -2.23 20.64 -15.35
N ALA A 8 -2.49 19.50 -15.99
CA ALA A 8 -3.65 18.66 -15.70
C ALA A 8 -3.48 17.88 -14.38
N LEU A 9 -2.26 17.40 -14.09
CA LEU A 9 -1.93 16.76 -12.82
C LEU A 9 -2.04 17.74 -11.64
N ALA A 10 -1.66 19.01 -11.84
CA ALA A 10 -1.72 20.04 -10.79
C ALA A 10 -3.15 20.43 -10.36
N VAL A 11 -4.14 20.25 -11.23
CA VAL A 11 -5.55 20.58 -10.96
C VAL A 11 -6.41 19.36 -10.66
N ALA A 12 -5.87 18.15 -10.79
CA ALA A 12 -6.59 16.92 -10.49
C ALA A 12 -6.73 16.74 -8.97
N ASP A 13 -7.83 16.11 -8.52
CA ASP A 13 -7.98 15.69 -7.12
C ASP A 13 -6.93 14.63 -6.71
N LEU A 14 -6.39 13.93 -7.70
CA LEU A 14 -5.31 12.96 -7.55
C LEU A 14 -4.52 12.81 -8.86
N GLY A 15 -3.29 13.30 -8.88
CA GLY A 15 -2.36 13.14 -10.00
C GLY A 15 -1.54 11.85 -9.88
N VAL A 16 -1.51 11.03 -10.94
CA VAL A 16 -0.65 9.84 -11.00
C VAL A 16 0.31 9.92 -12.18
N ALA A 17 1.62 9.88 -11.90
CA ALA A 17 2.68 9.86 -12.90
C ALA A 17 3.33 8.47 -13.00
N MET A 18 3.79 8.11 -14.21
CA MET A 18 4.58 6.89 -14.44
C MET A 18 6.04 7.15 -14.06
N GLY A 19 6.66 6.25 -13.32
CA GLY A 19 7.97 6.44 -12.70
C GLY A 19 9.13 6.48 -13.70
N ALA A 20 9.29 5.43 -14.50
CA ALA A 20 10.39 5.34 -15.46
C ALA A 20 10.01 5.91 -16.84
N ALA A 21 8.73 5.88 -17.20
CA ALA A 21 8.21 6.48 -18.44
C ALA A 21 7.80 7.97 -18.32
N GLY A 22 7.75 8.55 -17.12
CA GLY A 22 7.31 9.93 -16.90
C GLY A 22 8.44 10.97 -16.89
N SER A 23 8.16 12.19 -17.35
CA SER A 23 9.09 13.32 -17.25
C SER A 23 9.26 13.75 -15.79
N ALA A 24 10.42 14.36 -15.48
CA ALA A 24 10.71 14.89 -14.15
C ALA A 24 9.62 15.88 -13.67
N VAL A 25 9.12 16.72 -14.59
CA VAL A 25 8.05 17.69 -14.29
C VAL A 25 6.74 16.99 -13.90
N ALA A 26 6.38 15.91 -14.59
CA ALA A 26 5.19 15.13 -14.22
C ALA A 26 5.32 14.44 -12.86
N LEU A 27 6.53 13.96 -12.51
CA LEU A 27 6.80 13.33 -11.21
C LEU A 27 6.78 14.31 -10.05
N GLU A 28 7.24 15.54 -10.25
CA GLU A 28 7.20 16.60 -9.23
C GLU A 28 5.77 17.10 -8.99
N THR A 29 4.94 17.07 -10.03
CA THR A 29 3.57 17.60 -9.98
C THR A 29 2.53 16.58 -9.49
N ALA A 30 2.81 15.28 -9.65
CA ALA A 30 1.87 14.22 -9.25
C ALA A 30 1.95 13.86 -7.77
N ASP A 31 0.82 13.48 -7.17
CA ASP A 31 0.74 12.98 -5.79
C ASP A 31 1.30 11.56 -5.65
N ILE A 32 1.20 10.75 -6.71
CA ILE A 32 1.61 9.35 -6.72
C ILE A 32 2.48 9.06 -7.94
N ALA A 33 3.65 8.47 -7.70
CA ALA A 33 4.52 7.95 -8.74
C ALA A 33 4.43 6.41 -8.83
N LEU A 34 4.01 5.88 -9.98
CA LEU A 34 4.03 4.46 -10.29
C LEU A 34 5.43 4.03 -10.72
N MET A 35 6.24 3.55 -9.78
CA MET A 35 7.65 3.16 -10.05
C MET A 35 7.82 2.04 -11.08
N ALA A 36 6.77 1.26 -11.37
CA ALA A 36 6.79 0.28 -12.45
C ALA A 36 6.09 0.86 -13.67
N ASP A 37 6.62 0.62 -14.86
CA ASP A 37 5.99 0.98 -16.13
C ASP A 37 4.81 0.04 -16.48
N ASN A 38 3.96 -0.23 -15.50
CA ASN A 38 2.80 -1.09 -15.63
C ASN A 38 1.59 -0.46 -14.92
N LEU A 39 0.73 0.17 -15.72
CA LEU A 39 -0.55 0.74 -15.27
C LEU A 39 -1.49 -0.29 -14.62
N LEU A 40 -1.28 -1.60 -14.86
CA LEU A 40 -2.06 -2.66 -14.20
C LEU A 40 -1.83 -2.73 -12.69
N LYS A 41 -0.84 -2.01 -12.14
CA LYS A 41 -0.66 -1.85 -10.69
C LYS A 41 -1.58 -0.80 -10.05
N LEU A 42 -2.13 0.12 -10.85
CA LEU A 42 -2.99 1.19 -10.35
C LEU A 42 -4.28 0.67 -9.66
N PRO A 43 -4.99 -0.35 -10.20
CA PRO A 43 -6.10 -0.98 -9.48
C PRO A 43 -5.72 -1.58 -8.13
N GLU A 44 -4.50 -2.10 -8.00
CA GLU A 44 -4.02 -2.65 -6.72
C GLU A 44 -3.76 -1.56 -5.69
N ALA A 45 -3.16 -0.45 -6.12
CA ALA A 45 -2.95 0.74 -5.28
C ALA A 45 -4.29 1.31 -4.79
N VAL A 46 -5.28 1.46 -5.69
CA VAL A 46 -6.64 1.91 -5.33
C VAL A 46 -7.32 0.94 -4.37
N ARG A 47 -7.18 -0.38 -4.60
CA ARG A 47 -7.74 -1.41 -3.70
C ARG A 47 -7.11 -1.34 -2.31
N LEU A 48 -5.80 -1.11 -2.22
CA LEU A 48 -5.11 -0.92 -0.95
C LEU A 48 -5.61 0.36 -0.26
N ALA A 49 -5.69 1.48 -0.97
CA ALA A 49 -6.19 2.75 -0.45
C ALA A 49 -7.60 2.60 0.15
N ARG A 50 -8.53 1.95 -0.56
CA ARG A 50 -9.89 1.69 -0.05
C ARG A 50 -9.88 0.86 1.23
N ARG A 51 -9.01 -0.15 1.32
CA ARG A 51 -8.87 -0.97 2.53
C ARG A 51 -8.26 -0.16 3.69
N THR A 52 -7.32 0.73 3.40
CA THR A 52 -6.76 1.66 4.39
C THR A 52 -7.84 2.60 4.94
N VAL A 53 -8.67 3.19 4.08
CA VAL A 53 -9.80 4.04 4.50
C VAL A 53 -10.80 3.26 5.36
N ALA A 54 -11.15 2.04 4.95
CA ALA A 54 -12.04 1.19 5.74
C ALA A 54 -11.46 0.85 7.13
N ASN A 55 -10.15 0.59 7.21
CA ASN A 55 -9.46 0.35 8.48
C ASN A 55 -9.41 1.62 9.35
N MET A 56 -9.17 2.78 8.75
CA MET A 56 -9.19 4.08 9.43
C MET A 56 -10.56 4.34 10.09
N HIS A 57 -11.66 4.11 9.38
CA HIS A 57 -12.99 4.26 9.95
C HIS A 57 -13.24 3.32 11.14
N GLN A 58 -12.73 2.07 11.09
CA GLN A 58 -12.81 1.14 12.22
C GLN A 58 -12.02 1.68 13.44
N ASN A 59 -10.82 2.21 13.22
CA ASN A 59 -9.99 2.75 14.29
C ASN A 59 -10.63 3.99 14.93
N ILE A 60 -11.24 4.87 14.11
CA ILE A 60 -11.99 6.03 14.60
C ILE A 60 -13.19 5.57 15.43
N ALA A 61 -13.93 4.56 14.97
CA ALA A 61 -15.07 4.02 15.73
C ALA A 61 -14.64 3.46 17.09
N VAL A 62 -13.52 2.71 17.14
CA VAL A 62 -12.95 2.21 18.40
C VAL A 62 -12.52 3.35 19.32
N ALA A 63 -11.81 4.35 18.79
CA ALA A 63 -11.35 5.50 19.56
C ALA A 63 -12.52 6.28 20.17
N LEU A 64 -13.55 6.58 19.35
CA LEU A 64 -14.75 7.28 19.82
C LEU A 64 -15.51 6.47 20.85
N ALA A 65 -15.68 5.16 20.63
CA ALA A 65 -16.34 4.27 21.58
C ALA A 65 -15.61 4.25 22.93
N THR A 66 -14.28 4.14 22.93
CA THR A 66 -13.47 4.16 24.15
C THR A 66 -13.61 5.48 24.89
N VAL A 67 -13.47 6.62 24.19
CA VAL A 67 -13.58 7.95 24.81
C VAL A 67 -14.99 8.17 25.38
N SER A 68 -16.03 7.82 24.63
CA SER A 68 -17.41 7.95 25.11
C SER A 68 -17.69 7.05 26.32
N LEU A 69 -17.21 5.81 26.31
CA LEU A 69 -17.36 4.88 27.43
C LEU A 69 -16.65 5.38 28.69
N LEU A 70 -15.41 5.84 28.56
CA LEU A 70 -14.65 6.38 29.68
C LEU A 70 -15.29 7.66 30.23
N LEU A 71 -15.75 8.55 29.36
CA LEU A 71 -16.45 9.77 29.77
C LEU A 71 -17.72 9.44 30.55
N LEU A 72 -18.57 8.53 30.05
CA LEU A 72 -19.76 8.09 30.78
C LEU A 72 -19.39 7.45 32.12
N GLY A 73 -18.38 6.59 32.14
CA GLY A 73 -17.93 5.93 33.36
C GLY A 73 -17.42 6.90 34.43
N VAL A 74 -16.75 7.99 34.01
CA VAL A 74 -16.36 9.08 34.92
C VAL A 74 -17.59 9.84 35.44
N LEU A 75 -18.53 10.21 34.56
CA LEU A 75 -19.74 10.94 34.95
C LEU A 75 -20.64 10.16 35.90
N LEU A 76 -20.68 8.83 35.77
CA LEU A 76 -21.42 7.93 36.65
C LEU A 76 -20.65 7.56 37.92
N GLY A 77 -19.41 8.04 38.09
CA GLY A 77 -18.57 7.75 39.25
C GLY A 77 -17.99 6.32 39.29
N GLY A 78 -18.04 5.58 38.18
CA GLY A 78 -17.61 4.18 38.09
C GLY A 78 -16.17 3.96 37.60
N VAL A 79 -15.45 5.01 37.21
CA VAL A 79 -14.09 4.91 36.64
C VAL A 79 -13.08 5.62 37.54
N THR A 80 -12.06 4.88 37.98
CA THR A 80 -10.88 5.44 38.65
C THR A 80 -9.82 5.85 37.62
N MET A 81 -8.90 6.75 38.01
CA MET A 81 -7.80 7.20 37.13
C MET A 81 -6.98 6.04 36.57
N ALA A 82 -6.63 5.06 37.42
CA ALA A 82 -5.84 3.90 37.00
C ALA A 82 -6.60 3.01 36.01
N ALA A 83 -7.88 2.72 36.29
CA ALA A 83 -8.70 1.89 35.40
C ALA A 83 -8.94 2.57 34.05
N GLY A 84 -9.23 3.88 34.05
CA GLY A 84 -9.44 4.65 32.84
C GLY A 84 -8.18 4.70 31.95
N MET A 85 -7.01 4.91 32.56
CA MET A 85 -5.72 4.85 31.85
C MET A 85 -5.49 3.47 31.23
N LEU A 86 -5.68 2.38 31.98
CA LEU A 86 -5.50 1.03 31.44
C LEU A 86 -6.40 0.76 30.23
N VAL A 87 -7.69 1.12 30.31
CA VAL A 87 -8.63 0.94 29.19
C VAL A 87 -8.22 1.77 27.97
N HIS A 88 -7.75 3.01 28.20
CA HIS A 88 -7.23 3.85 27.13
C HIS A 88 -6.03 3.20 26.43
N GLU A 89 -5.04 2.73 27.18
CA GLU A 89 -3.84 2.09 26.62
C GLU A 89 -4.17 0.78 25.87
N VAL A 90 -5.08 -0.03 26.41
CA VAL A 90 -5.57 -1.24 25.72
C VAL A 90 -6.26 -0.88 24.41
N SER A 91 -7.05 0.19 24.38
CA SER A 91 -7.69 0.67 23.14
C SER A 91 -6.66 1.09 22.09
N VAL A 92 -5.57 1.75 22.49
CA VAL A 92 -4.47 2.11 21.58
C VAL A 92 -3.84 0.85 20.98
N LEU A 93 -3.58 -0.16 21.81
CA LEU A 93 -3.06 -1.43 21.34
C LEU A 93 -4.00 -2.11 20.33
N VAL A 94 -5.31 -2.11 20.60
CA VAL A 94 -6.32 -2.66 19.67
C VAL A 94 -6.28 -1.95 18.31
N VAL A 95 -6.19 -0.62 18.30
CA VAL A 95 -6.08 0.16 17.06
C VAL A 95 -4.79 -0.18 16.29
N ILE A 96 -3.65 -0.30 16.98
CA ILE A 96 -2.36 -0.69 16.37
C ILE A 96 -2.47 -2.09 15.75
N LEU A 97 -3.00 -3.05 16.50
CA LEU A 97 -3.21 -4.43 16.02
C LEU A 97 -4.13 -4.44 14.78
N ASN A 98 -5.19 -3.63 14.78
CA ASN A 98 -6.09 -3.52 13.63
C ASN A 98 -5.39 -2.92 12.40
N ALA A 99 -4.55 -1.89 12.59
CA ALA A 99 -3.77 -1.29 11.50
C ALA A 99 -2.77 -2.29 10.88
N MET A 100 -2.09 -3.10 11.71
CA MET A 100 -1.16 -4.13 11.23
C MET A 100 -1.81 -5.18 10.32
N ARG A 101 -3.13 -5.36 10.37
CA ARG A 101 -3.86 -6.24 9.42
C ARG A 101 -3.65 -5.84 7.96
N LEU A 102 -3.42 -4.55 7.67
CA LEU A 102 -3.17 -4.08 6.31
C LEU A 102 -1.84 -4.62 5.74
N LEU A 103 -0.83 -4.81 6.59
CA LEU A 103 0.49 -5.33 6.22
C LEU A 103 0.46 -6.79 5.75
N ARG A 104 -0.55 -7.57 6.16
CA ARG A 104 -0.69 -8.97 5.77
C ARG A 104 -1.15 -9.16 4.31
N SER A 105 -1.49 -8.07 3.64
CA SER A 105 -1.88 -8.05 2.23
C SER A 105 -0.63 -8.24 1.38
N ARG A 106 -0.26 -9.51 1.10
CA ARG A 106 0.84 -9.84 0.19
C ARG A 106 0.67 -9.11 -1.14
N THR A 107 1.52 -8.12 -1.38
CA THR A 107 1.88 -7.68 -2.71
C THR A 107 2.42 -8.91 -3.43
N GLN A 108 1.69 -9.41 -4.43
CA GLN A 108 2.26 -10.36 -5.37
C GLN A 108 3.35 -9.57 -6.10
N VAL A 109 4.60 -9.73 -5.67
CA VAL A 109 5.72 -9.30 -6.47
C VAL A 109 5.64 -10.15 -7.73
N HIS A 110 5.07 -9.59 -8.79
CA HIS A 110 5.26 -10.16 -10.12
C HIS A 110 6.76 -10.09 -10.38
N THR A 111 7.45 -11.18 -10.05
CA THR A 111 8.78 -11.46 -10.58
C THR A 111 8.64 -11.38 -12.09
N PRO A 112 9.35 -10.47 -12.78
CA PRO A 112 9.32 -10.45 -14.23
C PRO A 112 9.70 -11.85 -14.70
N ALA A 113 8.83 -12.49 -15.47
CA ALA A 113 9.15 -13.76 -16.11
C ALA A 113 10.49 -13.55 -16.84
N ALA A 114 11.52 -14.32 -16.47
CA ALA A 114 12.81 -14.27 -17.13
C ALA A 114 12.54 -14.29 -18.64
N PRO A 115 13.14 -13.38 -19.44
CA PRO A 115 12.84 -13.30 -20.86
C PRO A 115 13.04 -14.70 -21.45
N ALA A 116 11.97 -15.28 -21.98
CA ALA A 116 11.98 -16.65 -22.49
C ALA A 116 13.10 -16.86 -23.52
N ALA A 117 13.54 -15.79 -24.17
CA ALA A 117 14.70 -15.72 -25.05
C ALA A 117 16.03 -16.10 -24.36
N HIS A 118 16.27 -15.70 -23.11
CA HIS A 118 17.51 -16.04 -22.41
C HIS A 118 17.56 -17.51 -22.00
N VAL A 119 16.44 -18.06 -21.53
CA VAL A 119 16.31 -19.50 -21.21
C VAL A 119 16.38 -20.35 -22.49
N ALA A 120 15.78 -19.89 -23.59
CA ALA A 120 15.88 -20.54 -24.90
C ALA A 120 17.31 -20.51 -25.46
N PHE A 121 18.00 -19.37 -25.35
CA PHE A 121 19.40 -19.22 -25.78
C PHE A 121 20.34 -20.11 -24.96
N LEU A 122 20.18 -20.17 -23.64
CA LEU A 122 20.99 -21.06 -22.79
C LEU A 122 20.70 -22.55 -23.07
N ARG A 123 19.45 -22.91 -23.36
CA ARG A 123 19.10 -24.27 -23.80
C ARG A 123 19.64 -24.61 -25.18
N TYR A 124 19.70 -23.64 -26.09
CA TYR A 124 20.31 -23.79 -27.41
C TYR A 124 21.83 -23.94 -27.30
N ALA A 125 22.49 -23.08 -26.54
CA ALA A 125 23.93 -23.13 -26.30
C ALA A 125 24.35 -24.43 -25.59
N ALA A 126 23.56 -24.90 -24.61
CA ALA A 126 23.80 -26.17 -23.93
C ALA A 126 23.63 -27.38 -24.87
N ARG A 127 22.67 -27.36 -25.79
CA ARG A 127 22.52 -28.40 -26.83
C ARG A 127 23.63 -28.34 -27.88
N ALA A 128 24.09 -27.16 -28.26
CA ALA A 128 25.20 -26.98 -29.21
C ALA A 128 26.55 -27.42 -28.63
N ALA A 129 26.68 -27.45 -27.30
CA ALA A 129 27.86 -27.90 -26.59
C ALA A 129 27.87 -29.40 -26.27
N GLU A 130 26.83 -30.19 -26.62
CA GLU A 130 26.89 -31.65 -26.50
C GLU A 130 27.84 -32.22 -27.57
N PRO A 131 28.99 -32.82 -27.20
CA PRO A 131 29.79 -33.54 -28.16
C PRO A 131 29.00 -34.77 -28.59
N ALA A 132 28.85 -34.95 -29.91
CA ALA A 132 28.16 -36.08 -30.51
C ALA A 132 28.63 -37.40 -29.87
N ARG A 133 27.82 -37.95 -28.97
CA ARG A 133 28.00 -39.30 -28.45
C ARG A 133 27.78 -40.26 -29.62
N ARG A 134 28.88 -40.82 -30.10
CA ARG A 134 28.92 -42.04 -30.91
C ARG A 134 28.30 -43.20 -30.14
#